data_AF-A0AB39KZF0-F1
#
_entry.id   AF-A0AB39KZF0-F1
#
_cell.length_a   1.000
_cell.length_b   1.000
_cell.length_c   1.000
_cell.angle_alpha   90.00
_cell.angle_beta   90.00
_cell.angle_gamma   90.00
#
_symmetry.space_group_name_H-M   'P 1'
#
loop_
_entity.id
_entity.type
_entity.pdbx_description
1 polymer ?
#
loop_
_entity_poly.entity_id
_entity_poly.type
_entity_poly.pdbx_seq_one_letter_code
_entity_poly.pdbx_strand_id
1 'polypeptide(L)'
;MWAAQDRLNAGQQAFDLGLAAADPGAAPSLGSAVVAGTRCEVLWEALSDTHSRLGIDAIADEAFRSMVLTRIVEPASKLATIVILEDLGFPATHSNTLSAALKRCQALDYRDAVRGSSRFRGNGPAG
;
A
#
# COMPACT_ATOMS: atom_id res chain seq x y z
N MET A 1 -0.24 -25.88 10.79
CA MET A 1 0.40 -25.02 9.79
C MET A 1 1.14 -23.90 10.51
N TRP A 2 2.44 -24.05 10.79
CA TRP A 2 3.26 -23.01 11.46
C TRP A 2 4.69 -22.87 10.88
N ALA A 3 5.05 -23.70 9.88
CA ALA A 3 6.41 -23.79 9.35
C ALA A 3 6.80 -22.68 8.35
N ALA A 4 5.91 -21.73 8.05
CA ALA A 4 6.21 -20.63 7.13
C ALA A 4 6.82 -19.40 7.82
N GLN A 5 6.51 -19.18 9.12
CA GLN A 5 6.93 -17.98 9.84
C GLN A 5 8.42 -17.99 10.21
N ASP A 6 9.00 -19.17 10.49
CA ASP A 6 10.40 -19.31 10.90
C ASP A 6 11.42 -18.97 9.80
N ARG A 7 11.00 -18.93 8.53
CA ARG A 7 11.90 -18.62 7.41
C ARG A 7 12.16 -17.12 7.22
N LEU A 8 11.30 -16.24 7.73
CA LEU A 8 11.41 -14.81 7.47
C LEU A 8 12.57 -14.15 8.24
N ASN A 9 13.02 -14.75 9.34
CA ASN A 9 14.04 -14.16 10.22
C ASN A 9 15.43 -14.79 10.09
N ALA A 10 15.59 -15.84 9.28
CA ALA A 10 16.81 -16.67 9.24
C ALA A 10 18.06 -15.97 8.63
N GLY A 11 17.93 -14.71 8.19
CA GLY A 11 19.04 -13.94 7.60
C GLY A 11 19.09 -12.46 7.97
N GLN A 12 18.22 -11.98 8.87
CA GLN A 12 18.29 -10.59 9.34
C GLN A 12 19.28 -10.49 10.50
N GLN A 13 20.40 -9.79 10.30
CA GLN A 13 21.27 -9.39 11.41
C GLN A 13 20.58 -8.31 12.24
N ALA A 14 20.74 -8.35 13.56
CA ALA A 14 20.27 -7.30 14.44
C ALA A 14 20.91 -5.96 14.04
N PHE A 15 20.08 -4.99 13.66
CA PHE A 15 20.55 -3.65 13.31
C PHE A 15 20.78 -2.86 14.60
N ASP A 16 22.04 -2.79 15.04
CA ASP A 16 22.44 -1.98 16.18
C ASP A 16 22.43 -0.51 15.77
N LEU A 17 21.37 0.21 16.16
CA LEU A 17 21.16 1.62 15.85
C LEU A 17 22.05 2.57 16.66
N GLY A 18 22.92 2.06 17.54
CA GLY A 18 23.86 2.90 18.28
C GLY A 18 23.18 3.97 19.14
N LEU A 19 21.93 3.74 19.57
CA LEU A 19 21.28 4.54 20.61
C LEU A 19 21.86 4.14 21.97
N ALA A 20 23.14 4.43 22.16
CA ALA A 20 23.78 4.37 23.46
C ALA A 20 23.12 5.44 24.34
N ALA A 21 22.16 5.00 25.17
CA ALA A 21 21.75 5.79 26.32
C ALA A 21 23.00 6.00 27.19
N ALA A 22 23.37 7.26 27.37
CA ALA A 22 24.26 7.66 28.44
C ALA A 22 23.69 7.16 29.79
N ASP A 23 24.61 6.80 30.68
CA ASP A 23 24.48 6.36 32.09
C ASP A 23 24.29 4.85 32.39
N PRO A 24 25.25 4.22 33.11
CA PRO A 24 25.27 2.79 33.44
C PRO A 24 24.42 2.43 34.69
N GLY A 25 23.23 3.01 34.83
CA GLY A 25 22.36 2.76 35.97
C GLY A 25 20.90 2.99 35.58
N ALA A 26 20.21 1.90 35.24
CA ALA A 26 18.81 1.87 34.78
C ALA A 26 18.57 2.31 33.32
N ALA A 27 19.19 1.60 32.36
CA ALA A 27 18.63 1.55 31.02
C ALA A 27 17.42 0.59 31.03
N PRO A 28 16.21 1.00 30.58
CA PRO A 28 15.21 0.00 30.22
C PRO A 28 15.85 -0.88 29.15
N SER A 29 15.78 -2.20 29.33
CA SER A 29 16.09 -3.14 28.27
C SER A 29 15.28 -2.71 27.06
N LEU A 30 15.94 -2.10 26.07
CA LEU A 30 15.37 -1.87 24.75
C LEU A 30 15.15 -3.28 24.20
N GLY A 31 13.97 -3.83 24.52
CA GLY A 31 13.55 -5.13 24.05
C GLY A 31 13.75 -5.14 22.54
N SER A 32 14.38 -6.22 22.06
CA SER A 32 14.61 -6.52 20.65
C SER A 32 13.55 -5.85 19.78
N ALA A 33 13.95 -4.85 19.00
CA ALA A 33 13.03 -4.18 18.08
C ALA A 33 12.57 -5.21 17.05
N VAL A 34 11.33 -5.69 17.18
CA VAL A 34 10.74 -6.64 16.25
C VAL A 34 10.18 -5.85 15.07
N VAL A 35 10.57 -6.24 13.86
CA VAL A 35 9.96 -5.74 12.62
C VAL A 35 8.49 -6.16 12.63
N ALA A 36 7.58 -5.19 12.78
CA ALA A 36 6.13 -5.45 12.82
C ALA A 36 5.56 -5.88 11.45
N GLY A 37 6.29 -5.65 10.37
CA GLY A 37 5.92 -6.05 9.01
C GLY A 37 6.83 -5.39 7.97
N THR A 38 6.64 -5.79 6.70
CA THR A 38 7.29 -5.16 5.54
C THR A 38 6.22 -4.59 4.63
N ARG A 39 6.55 -3.52 3.90
CA ARG A 39 5.62 -2.85 2.98
C ARG A 39 6.28 -2.57 1.64
N CYS A 40 5.53 -2.78 0.56
CA CYS A 40 5.95 -2.41 -0.79
C CYS A 40 5.74 -0.92 -1.06
N GLU A 41 6.30 -0.05 -0.21
CA GLU A 41 6.06 1.42 -0.24
C GLU A 41 6.42 2.03 -1.59
N VAL A 42 7.60 1.73 -2.14
CA VAL A 42 8.04 2.31 -3.43
C VAL A 42 7.08 1.98 -4.57
N LEU A 43 6.58 0.73 -4.62
CA LEU A 43 5.60 0.32 -5.64
C LEU A 43 4.28 1.08 -5.44
N TRP A 44 3.80 1.13 -4.21
CA TRP A 44 2.55 1.77 -3.88
C TRP A 44 2.57 3.28 -4.14
N GLU A 45 3.66 3.95 -3.77
CA GLU A 45 3.89 5.37 -4.05
C GLU A 45 3.95 5.64 -5.54
N ALA A 46 4.69 4.83 -6.32
CA ALA A 46 4.77 5.03 -7.77
C ALA A 46 3.41 4.86 -8.47
N LEU A 47 2.62 3.85 -8.07
CA LEU A 47 1.27 3.63 -8.56
C LEU A 47 0.32 4.75 -8.13
N SER A 48 0.44 5.19 -6.88
CA SER A 48 -0.35 6.27 -6.31
C SER A 48 -0.06 7.61 -6.99
N ASP A 49 1.20 7.97 -7.20
CA ASP A 49 1.62 9.17 -7.93
C ASP A 49 1.12 9.14 -9.37
N THR A 50 1.25 7.99 -10.04
CA THR A 50 0.74 7.84 -11.41
C THR A 50 -0.77 8.05 -11.46
N HIS A 51 -1.52 7.46 -10.51
CA HIS A 51 -2.97 7.66 -10.37
C HIS A 51 -3.34 9.13 -10.16
N SER A 52 -2.60 9.83 -9.29
CA SER A 52 -2.76 11.26 -9.03
C SER A 52 -2.46 12.12 -10.26
N ARG A 53 -1.34 11.84 -10.95
CA ARG A 53 -0.91 12.55 -12.16
C ARG A 53 -1.85 12.35 -13.33
N LEU A 54 -2.50 11.20 -13.42
CA LEU A 54 -3.57 10.95 -14.38
C LEU A 54 -4.84 11.74 -14.05
N GLY A 55 -4.96 12.38 -12.88
CA GLY A 55 -6.13 13.13 -12.46
C GLY A 55 -7.27 12.26 -11.95
N ILE A 56 -7.02 10.98 -11.66
CA ILE A 56 -8.04 10.02 -11.21
C ILE A 56 -8.43 10.28 -9.74
N ASP A 57 -7.57 10.96 -8.97
CA ASP A 57 -7.86 11.39 -7.60
C ASP A 57 -9.13 12.25 -7.48
N ALA A 58 -9.61 12.84 -8.59
CA ALA A 58 -10.90 13.53 -8.65
C ALA A 58 -12.10 12.65 -8.24
N ILE A 59 -11.98 11.32 -8.32
CA ILE A 59 -13.00 10.37 -7.84
C ILE A 59 -13.15 10.42 -6.31
N ALA A 60 -12.06 10.69 -5.58
CA ALA A 60 -12.02 10.72 -4.11
C ALA A 60 -12.63 9.47 -3.40
N ASP A 61 -12.38 8.27 -3.94
CA ASP A 61 -12.83 6.99 -3.37
C ASP A 61 -11.63 6.06 -3.13
N GLU A 62 -11.14 6.01 -1.89
CA GLU A 62 -9.91 5.29 -1.53
C GLU A 62 -10.04 3.76 -1.73
N ALA A 63 -11.22 3.20 -1.47
CA ALA A 63 -11.46 1.77 -1.67
C ALA A 63 -11.47 1.42 -3.16
N PHE A 64 -11.96 2.33 -4.01
CA PHE A 64 -11.84 2.20 -5.46
C PHE A 64 -10.39 2.34 -5.93
N ARG A 65 -9.66 3.37 -5.45
CA ARG A 65 -8.24 3.59 -5.75
C ARG A 65 -7.44 2.34 -5.42
N SER A 66 -7.55 1.85 -4.19
CA SER A 66 -6.87 0.65 -3.72
C SER A 66 -7.15 -0.55 -4.64
N MET A 67 -8.42 -0.78 -5.02
CA MET A 67 -8.77 -1.88 -5.94
C MET A 67 -8.17 -1.70 -7.34
N VAL A 68 -8.10 -0.47 -7.85
CA VAL A 68 -7.46 -0.18 -9.15
C VAL A 68 -5.96 -0.46 -9.07
N LEU A 69 -5.26 0.06 -8.05
CA LEU A 69 -3.81 -0.12 -7.92
C LEU A 69 -3.46 -1.60 -7.75
N THR A 70 -4.18 -2.32 -6.90
CA THR A 70 -4.00 -3.76 -6.72
C THR A 70 -4.22 -4.54 -8.02
N ARG A 71 -5.20 -4.14 -8.84
CA ARG A 71 -5.46 -4.80 -10.14
C ARG A 71 -4.40 -4.53 -11.21
N ILE A 72 -3.60 -3.47 -11.05
CA ILE A 72 -2.44 -3.20 -11.89
C ILE A 72 -1.28 -4.11 -11.49
N VAL A 73 -1.10 -4.35 -10.18
CA VAL A 73 -0.08 -5.28 -9.67
C VAL A 73 -0.37 -6.71 -10.13
N GLU A 74 -1.63 -7.16 -9.98
CA GLU A 74 -2.06 -8.47 -10.45
C GLU A 74 -3.50 -8.40 -10.98
N PRO A 75 -3.81 -8.97 -12.17
CA PRO A 75 -5.17 -9.04 -12.70
C PRO A 75 -6.09 -9.92 -11.84
N ALA A 76 -6.62 -9.34 -10.76
CA ALA A 76 -7.24 -10.08 -9.68
C ALA A 76 -8.77 -9.90 -9.60
N SER A 77 -9.44 -10.88 -8.98
CA SER A 77 -10.85 -10.76 -8.61
C SER A 77 -11.06 -9.74 -7.48
N LYS A 78 -12.31 -9.31 -7.23
CA LYS A 78 -12.63 -8.35 -6.15
C LYS A 78 -12.10 -8.80 -4.79
N LEU A 79 -12.31 -10.06 -4.41
CA LEU A 79 -11.91 -10.58 -3.10
C LEU A 79 -10.40 -10.78 -3.00
N ALA A 80 -9.75 -11.12 -4.12
CA ALA A 80 -8.29 -11.23 -4.17
C ALA A 80 -7.59 -9.89 -3.85
N THR A 81 -8.26 -8.74 -4.05
CA THR A 81 -7.77 -7.41 -3.62
C THR A 81 -7.36 -7.38 -2.14
N ILE A 82 -8.10 -8.09 -1.28
CA ILE A 82 -7.86 -8.08 0.17
C ILE A 82 -6.52 -8.75 0.49
N VAL A 83 -6.32 -9.94 -0.07
CA VAL A 83 -5.09 -10.73 0.13
C VAL A 83 -3.89 -9.99 -0.46
N ILE A 84 -4.02 -9.44 -1.66
CA ILE A 84 -2.90 -8.71 -2.29
C ILE A 84 -2.54 -7.45 -1.50
N LEU A 85 -3.51 -6.73 -0.92
CA LEU A 85 -3.20 -5.59 -0.03
C LEU A 85 -2.41 -6.03 1.20
N GLU A 86 -2.79 -7.15 1.82
CA GLU A 86 -2.07 -7.73 2.96
C GLU A 86 -0.66 -8.17 2.54
N ASP A 87 -0.51 -8.81 1.38
CA ASP A 87 0.78 -9.25 0.84
C ASP A 87 1.71 -8.06 0.52
N LEU A 88 1.15 -6.92 0.11
CA LEU A 88 1.89 -5.67 -0.09
C LEU A 88 2.20 -4.93 1.22
N GLY A 89 1.67 -5.42 2.36
CA GLY A 89 1.85 -4.84 3.69
C GLY A 89 0.91 -3.69 4.04
N PHE A 90 -0.14 -3.47 3.25
CA PHE A 90 -1.15 -2.45 3.47
C PHE A 90 -2.37 -3.01 4.22
N PRO A 91 -3.10 -2.19 4.98
CA PRO A 91 -4.30 -2.64 5.67
C PRO A 91 -5.35 -3.21 4.71
N ALA A 92 -5.81 -4.42 4.99
CA ALA A 92 -6.92 -5.04 4.28
C ALA A 92 -8.17 -4.17 4.32
N THR A 93 -8.78 -3.94 3.16
CA THR A 93 -10.10 -3.32 3.06
C THR A 93 -11.18 -4.40 3.18
N HIS A 94 -12.22 -4.17 4.00
CA HIS A 94 -13.33 -5.12 4.12
C HIS A 94 -14.07 -5.33 2.79
N SER A 95 -14.49 -6.57 2.51
CA SER A 95 -15.24 -6.94 1.30
C SER A 95 -16.51 -6.09 1.06
N ASN A 96 -17.19 -5.68 2.14
CA ASN A 96 -18.36 -4.81 2.05
C ASN A 96 -18.00 -3.41 1.53
N THR A 97 -16.87 -2.85 1.97
CA THR A 97 -16.35 -1.55 1.51
C THR A 97 -15.99 -1.61 0.04
N LEU A 98 -15.31 -2.67 -0.40
CA LEU A 98 -15.00 -2.92 -1.82
C LEU A 98 -16.28 -3.04 -2.67
N SER A 99 -17.29 -3.73 -2.15
CA SER A 99 -18.58 -3.89 -2.84
C SER A 99 -19.34 -2.56 -2.94
N ALA A 100 -19.29 -1.74 -1.89
CA ALA A 100 -19.88 -0.41 -1.90
C ALA A 100 -19.16 0.53 -2.89
N ALA A 101 -17.83 0.44 -2.98
CA ALA A 101 -17.03 1.19 -3.95
C ALA A 101 -17.40 0.85 -5.40
N LEU A 102 -17.58 -0.44 -5.73
CA LEU A 102 -18.04 -0.85 -7.05
C LEU A 102 -19.45 -0.35 -7.37
N LYS A 103 -20.37 -0.36 -6.39
CA LYS A 103 -21.71 0.22 -6.55
C LYS A 103 -21.65 1.72 -6.82
N ARG A 104 -20.82 2.47 -6.08
CA ARG A 104 -20.60 3.91 -6.30
C ARG A 104 -19.99 4.17 -7.67
N CYS A 105 -18.98 3.40 -8.05
CA CYS A 105 -18.32 3.49 -9.36
C CYS A 105 -19.31 3.42 -10.52
N GLN A 106 -20.31 2.54 -10.42
CA GLN A 106 -21.36 2.42 -11.41
C GLN A 106 -22.39 3.56 -11.30
N ALA A 107 -22.85 3.88 -10.08
CA ALA A 107 -23.90 4.87 -9.87
C ALA A 107 -23.47 6.32 -10.21
N LEU A 108 -22.19 6.62 -10.03
CA LEU A 108 -21.60 7.96 -10.24
C LEU A 108 -20.84 8.07 -11.56
N ASP A 109 -20.94 7.06 -12.43
CA ASP A 109 -20.24 6.97 -13.71
C ASP A 109 -18.78 7.41 -13.64
N TYR A 110 -18.00 6.74 -12.78
CA TYR A 110 -16.58 7.07 -12.59
C TYR A 110 -15.81 7.06 -13.91
N ARG A 111 -16.26 6.30 -14.91
CA ARG A 111 -15.63 6.28 -16.22
C ARG A 111 -15.72 7.64 -16.89
N ASP A 112 -16.89 8.27 -16.90
CA ASP A 112 -17.05 9.61 -17.46
C ASP A 112 -16.33 10.67 -16.62
N ALA A 113 -16.40 10.55 -15.28
CA ALA A 113 -15.65 11.42 -14.37
C ALA A 113 -14.14 11.40 -14.66
N VAL A 114 -13.55 10.22 -14.89
CA VAL A 114 -12.13 10.07 -15.25
C VAL A 114 -11.83 10.67 -16.61
N ARG A 115 -12.72 10.51 -17.60
CA ARG A 115 -12.52 11.15 -18.92
C ARG A 115 -12.42 12.67 -18.76
N GLY A 116 -13.32 13.27 -17.98
CA GLY A 116 -13.35 14.71 -17.72
C GLY A 116 -12.17 15.23 -16.90
N SER A 117 -11.64 14.43 -15.95
CA SER A 117 -10.52 14.83 -15.10
C SER A 117 -9.15 14.47 -15.66
N SER A 118 -9.08 13.54 -16.63
CA SER A 118 -7.81 12.99 -17.11
C SER A 118 -6.92 14.04 -17.75
N ARG A 119 -5.72 14.22 -17.20
CA ARG A 119 -4.72 15.15 -17.71
C ARG A 119 -3.40 14.42 -17.83
N PHE A 120 -3.16 13.76 -18.96
CA PHE A 120 -1.86 13.19 -19.22
C PHE A 120 -0.85 14.30 -19.54
N ARG A 121 -0.12 14.76 -18.53
CA ARG A 121 1.06 15.61 -18.73
C ARG A 121 2.25 14.69 -19.02
N GLY A 122 2.64 14.60 -20.28
CA GLY A 122 3.86 13.89 -20.68
C GLY A 122 5.08 14.42 -19.92
N ASN A 123 5.96 13.53 -19.48
CA ASN A 123 7.20 13.89 -18.82
C ASN A 123 8.17 14.45 -19.87
N GLY A 124 8.11 15.76 -20.14
CA GLY A 124 9.13 16.45 -20.93
C GLY A 124 10.36 16.70 -20.05
N PRO A 125 11.60 16.50 -20.54
CA PRO A 125 12.79 16.63 -19.72
C PRO A 125 12.94 18.06 -19.21
N ALA A 126 13.21 18.21 -17.92
CA ALA A 126 13.83 19.42 -17.39
C ALA A 126 15.24 19.50 -17.98
N GLY A 127 15.53 20.57 -18.72
CA GLY A 127 16.85 20.86 -19.28
C GLY A 127 17.88 21.23 -18.23
#